data_AF-A0A3B9NMR5-F1
#
_entry.id   AF-A0A3B9NMR5-F1
#
_cell.length_a   1.000
_cell.length_b   1.000
_cell.length_c   1.000
_cell.angle_alpha   90.00
_cell.angle_beta   90.00
_cell.angle_gamma   90.00
#
_symmetry.space_group_name_H-M   'P 1'
#
loop_
_entity.id
_entity.type
_entity.pdbx_description
1 polymer ?
#
loop_
_entity_poly.entity_id
_entity_poly.type
_entity_poly.pdbx_seq_one_letter_code
_entity_poly.pdbx_strand_id
1 'polypeptide(L)'
;MVLEAAIYEGALTHARSTPKAHRFDYNFATFYCDLEAIPTLCARSQLLSHERFNWVSFHRQDYLPSSRTLRDEVIHQIKEKTGVTF
;
A
#
# COMPACT_ATOMS: atom_id res chain seq x y z
N MET A 1 -0.41 20.86 7.36
CA MET A 1 -0.10 19.76 8.29
C MET A 1 0.43 18.62 7.44
N VAL A 2 1.70 18.25 7.60
CA VAL A 2 2.30 17.11 6.87
C VAL A 2 1.87 15.84 7.60
N LEU A 3 1.23 14.89 6.92
CA LEU A 3 0.97 13.58 7.50
C LEU A 3 2.27 12.78 7.50
N GLU A 4 2.83 12.49 8.67
CA GLU A 4 4.13 11.82 8.82
C GLU A 4 4.04 10.29 8.66
N ALA A 5 2.96 9.67 9.12
CA ALA A 5 2.50 8.30 8.84
C ALA A 5 1.29 8.01 9.75
N ALA A 6 0.33 7.21 9.30
CA ALA A 6 -0.84 6.85 10.09
C ALA A 6 -1.41 5.49 9.69
N ILE A 7 -2.23 4.91 10.57
CA ILE A 7 -3.13 3.82 10.20
C ILE A 7 -4.50 4.46 9.94
N TYR A 8 -5.02 4.25 8.74
CA TYR A 8 -6.36 4.67 8.34
C TYR A 8 -7.31 3.52 8.60
N GLU A 9 -8.31 3.76 9.44
CA GLU A 9 -9.33 2.79 9.80
C GLU A 9 -10.68 3.24 9.23
N GLY A 10 -11.53 2.28 8.88
CA GLY A 10 -12.87 2.57 8.38
C GLY A 10 -13.67 1.30 8.10
N ALA A 11 -14.90 1.50 7.63
CA ALA A 11 -15.73 0.41 7.12
C ALA A 11 -15.70 0.43 5.58
N LEU A 12 -15.44 -0.74 4.98
CA LEU A 12 -15.54 -0.93 3.54
C LEU A 12 -16.76 -1.80 3.23
N THR A 13 -17.51 -1.39 2.21
CA THR A 13 -18.51 -2.23 1.57
C THR A 13 -17.88 -2.89 0.37
N HIS A 14 -17.74 -4.21 0.40
CA HIS A 14 -17.49 -4.98 -0.82
C HIS A 14 -18.81 -5.18 -1.55
N ALA A 15 -18.91 -4.72 -2.79
CA ALA A 15 -20.09 -4.90 -3.63
C ALA A 15 -19.69 -5.40 -5.02
N ARG A 16 -20.14 -6.60 -5.37
CA ARG A 16 -19.96 -7.21 -6.69
C ARG A 16 -21.33 -7.48 -7.30
N SER A 17 -21.57 -6.94 -8.50
CA SER A 17 -22.87 -7.05 -9.18
C SER A 17 -22.97 -8.24 -10.14
N THR A 18 -21.85 -8.73 -10.68
CA THR A 18 -21.79 -9.84 -11.65
C THR A 18 -20.61 -10.79 -11.37
N PRO A 19 -20.73 -12.11 -11.61
CA PRO A 19 -21.88 -12.83 -12.19
C PRO A 19 -23.04 -13.06 -11.20
N LYS A 20 -22.81 -12.94 -9.89
CA LYS A 20 -23.84 -13.00 -8.84
C LYS A 20 -23.68 -11.82 -7.91
N ALA A 21 -24.80 -11.26 -7.43
CA ALA A 21 -24.80 -10.16 -6.48
C ALA A 21 -24.29 -10.64 -5.11
N HIS A 22 -23.17 -10.07 -4.67
CA HIS A 22 -22.60 -10.27 -3.34
C HIS A 22 -22.28 -8.91 -2.74
N ARG A 23 -22.79 -8.66 -1.54
CA ARG A 23 -22.50 -7.45 -0.78
C ARG A 23 -22.26 -7.80 0.67
N PHE A 24 -21.17 -7.27 1.23
CA PHE A 24 -20.87 -7.38 2.64
C PHE A 24 -20.05 -6.18 3.10
N ASP A 25 -20.21 -5.83 4.38
CA ASP A 25 -19.48 -4.75 5.02
C ASP A 25 -18.45 -5.35 6.00
N TYR A 26 -17.26 -4.74 6.08
CA TYR A 26 -16.21 -5.17 6.98
C TYR A 26 -15.36 -4.00 7.45
N ASN A 27 -14.83 -4.13 8.67
CA ASN A 27 -13.86 -3.19 9.20
C ASN A 27 -12.53 -3.39 8.48
N PHE A 28 -11.89 -2.29 8.10
CA PHE A 28 -10.65 -2.26 7.34
C PHE A 28 -9.69 -1.27 7.97
N ALA A 29 -8.40 -1.61 7.93
CA ALA A 29 -7.31 -0.73 8.30
C ALA A 29 -6.22 -0.78 7.23
N THR A 30 -5.60 0.35 6.92
CA THR A 30 -4.48 0.45 5.97
C THR A 30 -3.41 1.41 6.44
N PHE A 31 -2.18 1.21 5.99
CA PHE A 31 -1.07 2.11 6.30
C PHE A 31 -1.03 3.26 5.30
N TYR A 32 -0.93 4.47 5.83
CA TYR A 32 -0.61 5.68 5.08
C TYR A 32 0.78 6.14 5.49
N CYS A 33 1.72 6.15 4.56
CA CYS A 33 3.08 6.60 4.80
C CYS A 33 3.77 6.98 3.48
N ASP A 34 4.87 7.73 3.58
CA ASP A 34 5.80 7.87 2.47
C ASP A 34 6.43 6.51 2.15
N LEU A 35 6.61 6.22 0.85
CA LEU A 35 7.23 4.99 0.37
C LEU A 35 8.66 4.80 0.92
N GLU A 36 9.40 5.90 1.09
CA GLU A 36 10.77 5.88 1.62
C GLU A 36 10.81 5.64 3.13
N ALA A 37 9.70 5.89 3.84
CA ALA A 37 9.61 5.69 5.28
C ALA A 37 9.30 4.23 5.67
N ILE A 38 8.90 3.37 4.71
CA ILE A 38 8.48 1.98 4.97
C ILE A 38 9.52 1.19 5.79
N PRO A 39 10.83 1.17 5.43
CA PRO A 39 11.82 0.40 6.20
C PRO A 39 11.90 0.84 7.67
N THR A 40 11.86 2.15 7.91
CA THR A 40 11.91 2.73 9.26
C THR A 40 10.64 2.45 10.04
N LEU A 41 9.47 2.48 9.40
CA LEU A 41 8.19 2.15 10.04
C LEU A 41 8.11 0.68 10.43
N CYS A 42 8.58 -0.23 9.57
CA CYS A 42 8.67 -1.66 9.90
C CYS A 42 9.59 -1.92 11.11
N ALA A 43 10.59 -1.07 11.36
CA ALA A 43 11.46 -1.19 12.53
C ALA A 43 10.79 -0.78 13.86
N ARG A 44 9.63 -0.13 13.84
CA ARG A 44 8.92 0.35 15.04
C ARG A 44 8.13 -0.73 15.78
N SER A 45 7.92 -1.90 15.17
CA SER A 45 7.14 -2.99 15.74
C SER A 45 7.74 -4.34 15.41
N GLN A 46 7.73 -5.26 16.38
CA GLN A 46 8.19 -6.63 16.18
C GLN A 46 7.24 -7.46 15.30
N LEU A 47 6.02 -7.00 15.06
CA LEU A 47 5.01 -7.67 14.22
C LEU A 47 5.10 -7.25 12.75
N LEU A 48 5.90 -6.22 12.44
CA LEU A 48 6.12 -5.72 11.09
C LEU A 48 7.50 -6.14 10.57
N SER A 49 7.61 -6.33 9.27
CA SER A 49 8.88 -6.62 8.62
C SER A 49 8.95 -6.01 7.23
N HIS A 50 10.19 -5.71 6.82
CA HIS A 50 10.55 -5.31 5.47
C HIS A 50 11.44 -6.42 4.87
N GLU A 51 11.05 -6.96 3.72
CA GLU A 51 11.75 -8.01 2.95
C GLU A 51 12.00 -9.32 3.71
N ARG A 52 11.21 -9.61 4.75
CA ARG A 52 11.29 -10.86 5.53
C ARG A 52 9.91 -11.26 6.05
N PHE A 53 9.72 -12.54 6.31
CA PHE A 53 8.48 -13.08 6.85
C PHE A 53 8.18 -12.56 8.29
N ASN A 54 6.93 -12.19 8.54
CA ASN A 54 6.33 -11.80 9.82
C ASN A 54 4.79 -11.77 9.71
N TRP A 55 4.09 -11.40 10.78
CA TRP A 55 2.63 -11.20 10.79
C TRP A 55 2.15 -10.26 9.69
N VAL A 56 2.84 -9.13 9.52
CA VAL A 56 2.65 -8.23 8.39
C VAL A 56 4.02 -7.97 7.78
N SER A 57 4.16 -8.35 6.51
CA SER A 57 5.41 -8.24 5.77
C SER A 57 5.21 -7.33 4.57
N PHE A 58 6.13 -6.39 4.39
CA PHE A 58 6.26 -5.63 3.15
C PHE A 58 7.35 -6.26 2.29
N HIS A 59 7.00 -6.67 1.07
CA HIS A 59 7.94 -7.10 0.04
C HIS A 59 7.83 -6.19 -1.16
N ARG A 60 8.95 -5.59 -1.59
CA ARG A 60 9.01 -4.68 -2.74
C ARG A 60 8.47 -5.33 -4.01
N GLN A 61 8.63 -6.65 -4.17
CA GLN A 61 8.18 -7.37 -5.36
C GLN A 61 6.64 -7.46 -5.49
N ASP A 62 5.91 -7.34 -4.38
CA ASP A 62 4.44 -7.39 -4.39
C ASP A 62 3.80 -6.12 -4.98
N TYR A 63 4.57 -5.02 -5.04
CA TYR A 63 4.10 -3.70 -5.45
C TYR A 63 4.86 -3.21 -6.68
N LEU A 64 4.29 -3.30 -7.88
CA LEU A 64 4.91 -2.82 -9.13
C LEU A 64 6.35 -3.38 -9.33
N PRO A 65 6.50 -4.70 -9.53
CA PRO A 65 7.82 -5.33 -9.61
C PRO A 65 8.65 -4.76 -10.77
N SER A 66 9.81 -4.18 -10.46
CA SER A 66 10.77 -3.67 -11.44
C SER A 66 12.17 -3.57 -10.83
N SER A 67 13.17 -3.24 -11.66
CA SER A 67 14.54 -2.94 -11.19
C SER A 67 14.66 -1.57 -10.53
N ARG A 68 13.61 -0.74 -10.57
CA ARG A 68 13.59 0.61 -9.99
C ARG A 68 13.15 0.59 -8.53
N THR A 69 13.45 1.66 -7.79
CA THR A 69 12.83 1.87 -6.48
C THR A 69 11.31 1.93 -6.62
N LEU A 70 10.56 1.66 -5.55
CA LEU A 70 9.09 1.71 -5.62
C LEU A 70 8.61 3.11 -6.00
N ARG A 71 9.26 4.15 -5.45
CA ARG A 71 8.97 5.55 -5.78
C ARG A 71 9.15 5.83 -7.26
N ASP A 72 10.30 5.48 -7.83
CA ASP A 72 10.59 5.73 -9.24
C ASP A 72 9.65 4.96 -10.16
N GLU A 73 9.30 3.72 -9.78
CA GLU A 73 8.35 2.93 -10.54
C GLU A 73 6.95 3.54 -10.48
N VAL A 74 6.50 4.05 -9.33
CA VAL A 74 5.22 4.78 -9.23
C VAL A 74 5.24 6.02 -10.12
N ILE A 75 6.29 6.84 -10.06
CA ILE A 75 6.42 8.04 -10.91
C ILE A 75 6.38 7.65 -12.39
N HIS A 76 7.10 6.59 -12.77
CA HIS A 76 7.09 6.06 -14.13
C HIS A 76 5.69 5.62 -14.57
N GLN A 77 4.98 4.84 -13.75
CA GLN A 77 3.62 4.37 -14.05
C GLN A 77 2.61 5.52 -14.15
N ILE A 78 2.74 6.55 -13.31
CA ILE A 78 1.90 7.75 -13.40
C ILE A 78 2.13 8.45 -14.73
N LYS A 79 3.39 8.65 -15.13
CA LYS A 79 3.72 9.26 -16.42
C LYS A 79 3.17 8.43 -17.58
N GLU A 80 3.38 7.12 -17.58
CA GLU A 80 2.89 6.22 -18.63
C GLU A 80 1.36 6.24 -18.76
N LYS A 81 0.62 6.32 -17.64
CA LYS A 81 -0.85 6.25 -17.65
C LYS A 81 -1.54 7.60 -17.82
N THR A 82 -0.91 8.71 -17.42
CA THR A 82 -1.55 10.04 -17.37
C THR A 82 -0.86 11.11 -18.20
N GLY A 83 0.40 10.90 -18.61
CA GLY A 83 1.23 11.92 -19.26
C GLY A 83 1.79 13.00 -18.33
N VAL A 84 1.40 13.01 -17.05
CA VAL A 84 1.87 13.99 -16.05
C VAL A 84 3.23 13.56 -15.50
N THR A 85 4.14 14.52 -15.32
CA THR A 85 5.47 14.31 -14.71
C THR A 85 5.47 14.82 -13.27
N PHE A 86 6.00 14.01 -12.34
CA PHE A 86 6.10 14.27 -10.91
C PHE A 86 7.56 14.38 -10.49
#